data_AF-A0A6N7L484-F1
#
_entry.id   AF-A0A6N7L484-F1
#
_cell.length_a   1.000
_cell.length_b   1.000
_cell.length_c   1.000
_cell.angle_alpha   90.00
_cell.angle_beta   90.00
_cell.angle_gamma   90.00
#
_symmetry.space_group_name_H-M   'P 1'
#
loop_
_entity.id
_entity.type
_entity.pdbx_description
1 polymer ?
#
loop_
_entity_poly.entity_id
_entity_poly.type
_entity_poly.pdbx_seq_one_letter_code
_entity_poly.pdbx_strand_id
1 'polypeptide(L)'
;MNMNDVMGQLPRPIAERMGRMSGMAMRAIIALIDEEPDTFAALVERVGSWDDDPGRAAYPMPRYEFATKEAARIVNDAFTAIEERRPLPNEVVTEGARGIVERLTPEEYRAEALAKLSEFPSGREPMDLSGGEDGGAVSFVITTAAAAWLCGGAGGRMATLENIRLMLLQQARQAESVATGAPEREQVNKISDADALALLGDLYDEDYALLIPSPRERGPWEWDMLAVLKTHLLETPADATTPEQCQELKAKLLTILQAAAATQTKRPKPTVRPVGKRVQPKRRPKRKR
;
A
#
# COMPACT_ATOMS: atom_id res chain seq x y z
N MET A 1 10.92 -17.91 14.36
CA MET A 1 10.24 -18.96 13.59
C MET A 1 9.60 -18.26 12.41
N ASN A 2 10.01 -18.55 11.18
CA ASN A 2 9.52 -17.81 10.01
C ASN A 2 8.07 -18.21 9.73
N MET A 3 7.24 -17.32 9.17
CA MET A 3 5.83 -17.63 8.87
C MET A 3 5.69 -18.85 7.93
N ASN A 4 6.68 -19.08 7.06
CA ASN A 4 6.80 -20.28 6.23
C ASN A 4 6.95 -21.59 7.05
N ASP A 5 7.65 -21.55 8.19
CA ASP A 5 7.87 -22.75 9.03
C ASP A 5 6.58 -23.18 9.75
N VAL A 6 5.74 -22.21 10.14
CA VAL A 6 4.46 -22.47 10.81
C VAL A 6 3.42 -22.95 9.79
N MET A 7 3.39 -22.35 8.60
CA MET A 7 2.48 -22.73 7.52
C MET A 7 2.79 -24.12 6.95
N GLY A 8 4.05 -24.55 6.92
CA GLY A 8 4.46 -25.89 6.50
C GLY A 8 4.04 -27.02 7.45
N GLN A 9 3.63 -26.68 8.69
CA GLN A 9 3.16 -27.64 9.69
C GLN A 9 1.64 -27.80 9.72
N LEU A 10 0.90 -26.93 9.04
CA LEU A 10 -0.56 -27.00 8.95
C LEU A 10 -1.01 -28.02 7.90
N PRO A 11 -2.21 -28.63 8.07
CA PRO A 11 -2.83 -29.41 7.01
C PRO A 11 -2.93 -28.60 5.72
N ARG A 12 -2.54 -29.19 4.59
CA ARG A 12 -2.49 -28.49 3.28
C ARG A 12 -3.77 -27.69 2.94
N PRO A 13 -5.00 -28.19 3.18
CA PRO A 13 -6.21 -27.41 2.90
C PRO A 13 -6.32 -26.12 3.74
N ILE A 14 -5.84 -26.16 4.99
CA ILE A 14 -5.83 -25.00 5.90
C ILE A 14 -4.78 -23.99 5.44
N ALA A 15 -3.58 -24.46 5.12
CA ALA A 15 -2.51 -23.60 4.61
C ALA A 15 -2.90 -22.94 3.28
N GLU A 16 -3.55 -23.69 2.38
CA GLU A 16 -4.09 -23.16 1.13
C GLU A 16 -5.10 -22.05 1.38
N ARG A 17 -6.11 -22.30 2.21
CA ARG A 17 -7.12 -21.29 2.50
C ARG A 17 -6.51 -20.04 3.13
N MET A 18 -5.66 -20.18 4.13
CA MET A 18 -5.01 -19.05 4.80
C MET A 18 -4.18 -18.22 3.81
N GLY A 19 -3.36 -18.86 2.97
CA GLY A 19 -2.58 -18.17 1.94
C GLY A 19 -3.46 -17.46 0.91
N ARG A 20 -4.57 -18.09 0.49
CA ARG A 20 -5.54 -17.49 -0.44
C ARG A 20 -6.26 -16.30 0.17
N MET A 21 -6.72 -16.39 1.41
CA MET A 21 -7.39 -15.29 2.11
C MET A 21 -6.44 -14.12 2.36
N SER A 22 -5.18 -14.38 2.75
CA SER A 22 -4.17 -13.32 2.89
C SER A 22 -3.90 -12.65 1.54
N GLY A 23 -3.70 -13.43 0.47
CA GLY A 23 -3.54 -12.89 -0.88
C GLY A 23 -4.73 -12.05 -1.34
N MET A 24 -5.96 -12.53 -1.14
CA MET A 24 -7.19 -11.80 -1.47
C MET A 24 -7.34 -10.52 -0.64
N ALA A 25 -7.00 -10.52 0.65
CA ALA A 25 -7.03 -9.32 1.48
C ALA A 25 -6.07 -8.25 0.94
N MET A 26 -4.83 -8.62 0.60
CA MET A 26 -3.85 -7.70 0.02
C MET A 26 -4.31 -7.17 -1.35
N ARG A 27 -4.83 -8.04 -2.22
CA ARG A 27 -5.36 -7.64 -3.53
C ARG A 27 -6.59 -6.74 -3.40
N ALA A 28 -7.44 -6.95 -2.39
CA ALA A 28 -8.60 -6.11 -2.16
C ALA A 28 -8.19 -4.68 -1.75
N ILE A 29 -7.14 -4.56 -0.93
CA ILE A 29 -6.55 -3.25 -0.60
C ILE A 29 -5.95 -2.59 -1.85
N ILE A 30 -5.23 -3.34 -2.69
CA ILE A 30 -4.68 -2.82 -3.96
C ILE A 30 -5.80 -2.35 -4.88
N ALA A 31 -6.86 -3.14 -5.07
CA ALA A 31 -7.99 -2.78 -5.92
C ALA A 31 -8.66 -1.45 -5.47
N LEU A 32 -8.76 -1.22 -4.16
CA LEU A 32 -9.27 0.05 -3.63
C LEU A 32 -8.29 1.22 -3.83
N ILE A 33 -6.97 0.98 -3.74
CA ILE A 33 -5.93 1.98 -4.04
C ILE A 33 -5.97 2.37 -5.53
N ASP A 34 -6.15 1.39 -6.40
CA ASP A 34 -6.18 1.55 -7.86
C ASP A 34 -7.54 2.05 -8.38
N GLU A 35 -8.51 2.30 -7.48
CA GLU A 35 -9.88 2.69 -7.79
C GLU A 35 -10.61 1.71 -8.75
N GLU A 36 -10.43 0.40 -8.53
CA GLU A 36 -11.03 -0.70 -9.29
C GLU A 36 -12.21 -1.36 -8.53
N PRO A 37 -13.44 -0.79 -8.58
CA PRO A 37 -14.58 -1.28 -7.80
C PRO A 37 -15.02 -2.69 -8.20
N ASP A 38 -14.93 -3.04 -9.49
CA ASP A 38 -15.35 -4.36 -9.99
C ASP A 38 -14.40 -5.47 -9.49
N THR A 39 -13.08 -5.20 -9.52
CA THR A 39 -12.06 -6.10 -8.96
C THR A 39 -12.29 -6.28 -7.46
N PHE A 40 -12.55 -5.19 -6.74
CA PHE A 40 -12.84 -5.25 -5.31
C PHE A 40 -14.11 -6.06 -5.01
N ALA A 41 -15.20 -5.84 -5.75
CA ALA A 41 -16.44 -6.60 -5.60
C ALA A 41 -16.22 -8.10 -5.80
N ALA A 42 -15.53 -8.48 -6.87
CA ALA A 42 -15.21 -9.88 -7.16
C ALA A 42 -14.37 -10.53 -6.05
N LEU A 43 -13.45 -9.78 -5.42
CA LEU A 43 -12.65 -10.27 -4.30
C LEU A 43 -13.50 -10.46 -3.03
N VAL A 44 -14.42 -9.54 -2.73
CA VAL A 44 -15.35 -9.68 -1.59
C VAL A 44 -16.24 -10.91 -1.76
N GLU A 45 -16.79 -11.12 -2.96
CA GLU A 45 -17.58 -12.31 -3.28
C GLU A 45 -16.73 -13.59 -3.19
N ARG A 46 -15.50 -13.55 -3.71
CA ARG A 46 -14.61 -14.71 -3.72
C ARG A 46 -14.20 -15.15 -2.31
N VAL A 47 -13.98 -14.21 -1.39
CA VAL A 47 -13.74 -14.52 0.03
C VAL A 47 -14.98 -15.20 0.63
N GLY A 48 -16.18 -14.70 0.33
CA GLY A 48 -17.44 -15.24 0.84
C GLY A 48 -17.78 -16.64 0.31
N SER A 49 -17.41 -16.95 -0.93
CA SER A 49 -17.76 -18.20 -1.61
C SER A 49 -16.64 -19.24 -1.62
N TRP A 50 -15.45 -18.92 -1.11
CA TRP A 50 -14.27 -19.79 -1.22
C TRP A 50 -14.51 -21.21 -0.68
N ASP A 51 -15.16 -21.33 0.46
CA ASP A 51 -15.41 -22.61 1.12
C ASP A 51 -16.53 -23.43 0.44
N ASP A 52 -17.28 -22.83 -0.50
CA ASP A 52 -18.37 -23.48 -1.24
C ASP A 52 -17.88 -24.21 -2.52
N ASP A 53 -16.61 -24.04 -2.90
CA ASP A 53 -16.05 -24.72 -4.08
C ASP A 53 -16.00 -26.26 -3.89
N PRO A 54 -16.27 -27.05 -4.94
CA PRO A 54 -16.24 -28.51 -4.86
C PRO A 54 -14.92 -29.08 -4.33
N GLY A 55 -15.00 -30.00 -3.37
CA GLY A 55 -13.84 -30.71 -2.82
C GLY A 55 -13.11 -29.97 -1.70
N ARG A 56 -13.64 -28.84 -1.22
CA ARG A 56 -13.07 -28.12 -0.07
C ARG A 56 -13.69 -28.54 1.25
N ALA A 57 -12.85 -28.55 2.28
CA ALA A 57 -13.29 -28.71 3.65
C ALA A 57 -13.78 -27.37 4.18
N ALA A 58 -14.92 -27.36 4.86
CA ALA A 58 -15.41 -26.17 5.54
C ALA A 58 -14.38 -25.68 6.57
N TYR A 59 -14.08 -24.39 6.53
CA TYR A 59 -13.18 -23.78 7.48
C TYR A 59 -13.86 -23.52 8.83
N PRO A 60 -13.18 -23.72 9.97
CA PRO A 60 -13.81 -23.62 11.27
C PRO A 60 -14.14 -22.19 11.72
N MET A 61 -13.57 -21.16 11.07
CA MET A 61 -13.88 -19.75 11.35
C MET A 61 -14.89 -19.20 10.34
N PRO A 62 -15.68 -18.15 10.69
CA PRO A 62 -16.51 -17.41 9.75
C PRO A 62 -15.76 -17.02 8.48
N ARG A 63 -16.49 -17.04 7.36
CA ARG A 63 -15.96 -16.93 5.99
C ARG A 63 -14.94 -15.80 5.84
N TYR A 64 -15.26 -14.61 6.35
CA TYR A 64 -14.44 -13.39 6.21
C TYR A 64 -13.45 -13.17 7.34
N GLU A 65 -13.55 -13.85 8.50
CA GLU A 65 -12.80 -13.50 9.72
C GLU A 65 -11.29 -13.44 9.46
N PHE A 66 -10.74 -14.43 8.77
CA PHE A 66 -9.30 -14.48 8.49
C PHE A 66 -8.85 -13.35 7.55
N ALA A 67 -9.60 -13.09 6.47
CA ALA A 67 -9.27 -12.03 5.52
C ALA A 67 -9.35 -10.65 6.19
N THR A 68 -10.33 -10.45 7.07
CA THR A 68 -10.46 -9.24 7.89
C THR A 68 -9.26 -9.06 8.81
N LYS A 69 -8.80 -10.11 9.50
CA LYS A 69 -7.59 -10.05 10.34
C LYS A 69 -6.35 -9.67 9.55
N GLU A 70 -6.19 -10.21 8.34
CA GLU A 70 -5.07 -9.85 7.46
C GLU A 70 -5.13 -8.39 7.00
N ALA A 71 -6.33 -7.89 6.65
CA ALA A 71 -6.50 -6.47 6.34
C ALA A 71 -6.24 -5.58 7.56
N ALA A 72 -6.70 -5.98 8.75
CA ALA A 72 -6.47 -5.25 10.01
C ALA A 72 -4.99 -5.21 10.38
N ARG A 73 -4.22 -6.25 10.08
CA ARG A 73 -2.76 -6.24 10.21
C ARG A 73 -2.13 -5.11 9.38
N ILE A 74 -2.57 -4.94 8.12
CA ILE A 74 -2.09 -3.84 7.26
C ILE A 74 -2.46 -2.47 7.82
N VAL A 75 -3.66 -2.33 8.38
CA VAL A 75 -4.06 -1.11 9.07
C VAL A 75 -3.10 -0.80 10.22
N ASN A 76 -2.80 -1.79 11.07
CA ASN A 76 -1.89 -1.61 12.20
C ASN A 76 -0.45 -1.30 11.77
N ASP A 77 0.05 -1.94 10.71
CA ASP A 77 1.36 -1.66 10.14
C ASP A 77 1.42 -0.21 9.61
N ALA A 78 0.36 0.25 8.94
CA ALA A 78 0.26 1.61 8.43
C ALA A 78 0.14 2.65 9.56
N PHE A 79 -0.63 2.36 10.62
CA PHE A 79 -0.68 3.19 11.83
C PHE A 79 0.70 3.33 12.45
N THR A 80 1.40 2.21 12.67
CA THR A 80 2.76 2.22 13.24
C THR A 80 3.68 3.15 12.44
N ALA A 81 3.66 3.06 11.11
CA ALA A 81 4.46 3.91 10.23
C ALA A 81 4.06 5.41 10.25
N ILE A 82 2.78 5.72 10.48
CA ILE A 82 2.28 7.10 10.56
C ILE A 82 2.51 7.72 11.95
N GLU A 83 2.31 6.95 13.02
CA GLU A 83 2.43 7.40 14.40
C GLU A 83 3.86 7.80 14.77
N GLU A 84 4.87 7.16 14.18
CA GLU A 84 6.28 7.60 14.27
C GLU A 84 6.46 9.08 13.90
N ARG A 85 5.58 9.64 13.08
CA ARG A 85 5.58 11.06 12.70
C ARG A 85 4.62 11.89 13.54
N ARG A 86 3.37 11.45 13.66
CA ARG A 86 2.31 12.10 14.45
C ARG A 86 1.09 11.18 14.60
N PRO A 87 0.51 11.03 15.80
CA PRO A 87 -0.68 10.21 16.00
C PRO A 87 -1.85 10.69 15.13
N LEU A 88 -2.62 9.73 14.63
CA LEU A 88 -3.77 9.96 13.76
C LEU A 88 -5.06 9.65 14.53
N PRO A 89 -6.01 10.60 14.66
CA PRO A 89 -7.29 10.35 15.31
C PRO A 89 -8.16 9.34 14.52
N ASN A 90 -8.96 8.55 15.23
CA ASN A 90 -9.83 7.53 14.63
C ASN A 90 -10.85 8.14 13.66
N GLU A 91 -11.34 9.35 13.94
CA GLU A 91 -12.34 10.02 13.09
C GLU A 91 -11.79 10.37 11.71
N VAL A 92 -10.48 10.66 11.63
CA VAL A 92 -9.84 10.96 10.35
C VAL A 92 -9.78 9.69 9.50
N VAL A 93 -9.56 8.54 10.14
CA VAL A 93 -9.52 7.23 9.46
C VAL A 93 -10.92 6.80 9.05
N THR A 94 -11.93 6.97 9.91
CA THR A 94 -13.32 6.66 9.55
C THR A 94 -13.82 7.55 8.41
N GLU A 95 -13.52 8.85 8.43
CA GLU A 95 -13.88 9.78 7.35
C GLU A 95 -13.18 9.41 6.04
N GLY A 96 -11.90 9.07 6.11
CA GLY A 96 -11.14 8.59 4.95
C GLY A 96 -11.70 7.29 4.36
N ALA A 97 -11.96 6.30 5.21
CA ALA A 97 -12.57 5.04 4.82
C ALA A 97 -13.98 5.24 4.27
N ARG A 98 -14.77 6.17 4.83
CA ARG A 98 -16.12 6.51 4.34
C ARG A 98 -16.10 6.95 2.89
N GLY A 99 -15.18 7.85 2.52
CA GLY A 99 -15.03 8.31 1.13
C GLY A 99 -14.64 7.20 0.15
N ILE A 100 -13.93 6.16 0.61
CA ILE A 100 -13.67 4.95 -0.20
C ILE A 100 -14.92 4.08 -0.29
N VAL A 101 -15.62 3.85 0.83
CA VAL A 101 -16.83 3.02 0.86
C VAL A 101 -17.93 3.59 -0.04
N GLU A 102 -18.14 4.90 -0.01
CA GLU A 102 -19.16 5.57 -0.82
C GLU A 102 -18.92 5.40 -2.32
N ARG A 103 -17.65 5.41 -2.75
CA ARG A 103 -17.26 5.42 -4.17
C ARG A 103 -17.03 4.03 -4.74
N LEU A 104 -16.42 3.13 -3.97
CA LEU A 104 -15.77 1.92 -4.51
C LEU A 104 -16.32 0.59 -3.96
N THR A 105 -17.20 0.62 -2.96
CA THR A 105 -17.76 -0.61 -2.35
C THR A 105 -19.01 -1.09 -3.09
N PRO A 106 -19.24 -2.43 -3.17
CA PRO A 106 -20.48 -3.01 -3.68
C PRO A 106 -21.72 -2.42 -3.01
N GLU A 107 -22.76 -2.19 -3.81
CA GLU A 107 -23.99 -1.53 -3.35
C GLU A 107 -24.64 -2.27 -2.17
N GLU A 108 -24.63 -3.60 -2.20
CA GLU A 108 -25.20 -4.48 -1.17
C GLU A 108 -24.59 -4.31 0.22
N TYR A 109 -23.31 -3.93 0.32
CA TYR A 109 -22.62 -3.71 1.61
C TYR A 109 -22.52 -2.25 2.01
N ARG A 110 -22.79 -1.31 1.09
CA ARG A 110 -22.48 0.10 1.27
C ARG A 110 -23.22 0.73 2.44
N ALA A 111 -24.54 0.58 2.50
CA ALA A 111 -25.35 1.22 3.54
C ALA A 111 -24.97 0.75 4.95
N GLU A 112 -24.78 -0.57 5.12
CA GLU A 112 -24.39 -1.16 6.40
C GLU A 112 -22.95 -0.78 6.78
N ALA A 113 -22.03 -0.74 5.81
CA ALA A 113 -20.66 -0.31 6.04
C ALA A 113 -20.58 1.16 6.50
N LEU A 114 -21.37 2.04 5.90
CA LEU A 114 -21.45 3.45 6.30
C LEU A 114 -22.07 3.63 7.69
N ALA A 115 -23.10 2.84 8.02
CA ALA A 115 -23.70 2.85 9.35
C ALA A 115 -22.66 2.43 10.41
N LYS A 116 -21.99 1.29 10.21
CA LYS A 116 -20.97 0.77 11.12
C LYS A 116 -19.76 1.70 11.25
N LEU A 117 -19.35 2.38 10.17
CA LEU A 117 -18.32 3.44 10.23
C LEU A 117 -18.71 4.62 11.12
N SER A 118 -20.00 4.90 11.29
CA SER A 118 -20.48 6.00 12.13
C SER A 118 -20.53 5.66 13.63
N GLU A 119 -20.46 4.38 13.98
CA GLU A 119 -20.46 3.87 15.35
C GLU A 119 -19.06 3.85 15.99
N PHE A 120 -17.99 4.01 15.19
CA PHE A 120 -16.63 4.00 15.70
C PHE A 120 -16.35 5.16 16.66
N PRO A 121 -15.72 4.90 17.82
CA PRO A 121 -15.48 5.93 18.82
C PRO A 121 -14.48 6.98 18.34
N SER A 122 -14.77 8.22 18.70
CA SER A 122 -13.88 9.36 18.59
C SER A 122 -12.66 9.23 19.50
N GLY A 123 -11.50 9.73 19.08
CA GLY A 123 -10.30 9.87 19.91
C GLY A 123 -9.01 9.43 19.24
N ARG A 124 -7.99 9.23 20.09
CA ARG A 124 -6.69 8.65 19.75
C ARG A 124 -6.51 7.45 20.66
N GLU A 125 -6.49 6.26 20.10
CA GLU A 125 -5.93 5.00 20.62
C GLU A 125 -6.69 3.84 19.96
N PRO A 126 -5.95 2.76 19.68
CA PRO A 126 -5.89 2.17 18.34
C PRO A 126 -7.29 1.89 17.81
N MET A 127 -7.51 2.27 16.56
CA MET A 127 -8.76 1.96 15.87
C MET A 127 -8.94 0.45 15.89
N ASP A 128 -9.89 -0.02 16.70
CA ASP A 128 -10.16 -1.44 16.82
C ASP A 128 -11.00 -1.91 15.64
N LEU A 129 -10.30 -2.19 14.53
CA LEU A 129 -10.87 -2.83 13.36
C LEU A 129 -10.83 -4.35 13.48
N SER A 130 -10.58 -4.93 14.66
CA SER A 130 -10.51 -6.39 14.83
C SER A 130 -11.82 -7.12 14.51
N GLY A 131 -12.86 -6.36 14.16
CA GLY A 131 -14.18 -6.86 13.87
C GLY A 131 -14.88 -7.13 15.19
N GLY A 132 -15.97 -6.41 15.45
CA GLY A 132 -16.93 -6.85 16.47
C GLY A 132 -17.42 -8.27 16.18
N GLU A 133 -18.33 -8.78 17.02
CA GLU A 133 -18.83 -10.17 16.99
C GLU A 133 -19.23 -10.71 15.60
N ASP A 134 -19.54 -9.83 14.64
CA ASP A 134 -19.80 -10.14 13.23
C ASP A 134 -18.54 -10.05 12.34
N GLY A 135 -17.78 -11.15 12.26
CA GLY A 135 -16.71 -11.36 11.28
C GLY A 135 -17.21 -11.58 9.84
N GLY A 136 -18.16 -10.77 9.37
CA GLY A 136 -18.82 -10.85 8.06
C GLY A 136 -18.24 -9.94 6.97
N ALA A 137 -18.88 -9.92 5.80
CA ALA A 137 -18.44 -9.19 4.61
C ALA A 137 -18.27 -7.67 4.87
N VAL A 138 -19.18 -7.07 5.64
CA VAL A 138 -19.13 -5.64 5.97
C VAL A 138 -17.90 -5.28 6.79
N SER A 139 -17.50 -6.13 7.75
CA SER A 139 -16.28 -5.94 8.52
C SER A 139 -15.04 -6.01 7.64
N PHE A 140 -15.01 -6.93 6.67
CA PHE A 140 -13.93 -7.01 5.68
C PHE A 140 -13.86 -5.73 4.84
N VAL A 141 -14.98 -5.30 4.27
CA VAL A 141 -15.11 -4.08 3.46
C VAL A 141 -14.56 -2.85 4.17
N ILE A 142 -15.02 -2.59 5.39
CA ILE A 142 -14.60 -1.43 6.19
C ILE A 142 -13.10 -1.48 6.47
N THR A 143 -12.60 -2.66 6.84
CA THR A 143 -11.18 -2.84 7.19
C THR A 143 -10.28 -2.63 5.97
N THR A 144 -10.65 -3.18 4.80
CA THR A 144 -9.91 -2.96 3.55
C THR A 144 -9.99 -1.51 3.10
N ALA A 145 -11.11 -0.82 3.29
CA ALA A 145 -11.24 0.60 2.98
C ALA A 145 -10.36 1.48 3.87
N ALA A 146 -10.32 1.19 5.17
CA ALA A 146 -9.42 1.87 6.10
C ALA A 146 -7.95 1.61 5.73
N ALA A 147 -7.59 0.37 5.43
CA ALA A 147 -6.24 0.01 4.98
C ALA A 147 -5.86 0.74 3.69
N ALA A 148 -6.74 0.74 2.69
CA ALA A 148 -6.52 1.41 1.41
C ALA A 148 -6.39 2.92 1.57
N TRP A 149 -7.17 3.56 2.43
CA TRP A 149 -7.03 5.00 2.70
C TRP A 149 -5.71 5.32 3.42
N LEU A 150 -5.33 4.50 4.41
CA LEU A 150 -4.07 4.67 5.13
C LEU A 150 -2.86 4.50 4.21
N CYS A 151 -2.84 3.41 3.43
CA CYS A 151 -1.81 3.07 2.45
C CYS A 151 -1.79 4.05 1.26
N GLY A 152 -2.97 4.48 0.80
CA GLY A 152 -3.24 5.43 -0.28
C GLY A 152 -2.76 6.85 -0.02
N GLY A 153 -2.12 7.08 1.13
CA GLY A 153 -1.56 8.36 1.51
C GLY A 153 -2.53 9.16 2.37
N ALA A 154 -2.82 8.66 3.57
CA ALA A 154 -3.53 9.34 4.67
C ALA A 154 -3.28 10.86 4.72
N GLY A 155 -4.03 11.66 3.93
CA GLY A 155 -3.81 13.09 3.75
C GLY A 155 -2.39 13.51 3.29
N GLY A 156 -1.71 12.72 2.45
CA GLY A 156 -0.35 13.02 1.93
C GLY A 156 0.79 12.69 2.89
N ARG A 157 0.54 11.87 3.92
CA ARG A 157 1.56 11.50 4.93
C ARG A 157 2.47 10.36 4.51
N MET A 158 2.05 9.53 3.56
CA MET A 158 2.90 8.50 2.95
C MET A 158 3.37 9.02 1.59
N ALA A 159 4.69 9.09 1.41
CA ALA A 159 5.32 9.78 0.29
C ALA A 159 5.62 8.86 -0.91
N THR A 160 5.32 7.57 -0.79
CA THR A 160 5.73 6.54 -1.76
C THR A 160 4.63 5.50 -1.95
N LEU A 161 3.53 5.91 -2.60
CA LEU A 161 2.34 5.06 -2.80
C LEU A 161 2.68 3.80 -3.58
N GLU A 162 3.46 3.93 -4.65
CA GLU A 162 3.85 2.82 -5.53
C GLU A 162 4.68 1.78 -4.78
N ASN A 163 5.53 2.21 -3.83
CA ASN A 163 6.27 1.28 -2.98
C ASN A 163 5.36 0.48 -2.04
N ILE A 164 4.32 1.11 -1.49
CA ILE A 164 3.35 0.41 -0.64
C ILE A 164 2.56 -0.59 -1.50
N ARG A 165 2.13 -0.17 -2.69
CA ARG A 165 1.46 -1.05 -3.66
C ARG A 165 2.32 -2.26 -4.03
N LEU A 166 3.61 -2.04 -4.34
CA LEU A 166 4.57 -3.12 -4.61
C LEU A 166 4.71 -4.04 -3.40
N MET A 167 4.85 -3.50 -2.19
CA MET A 167 4.96 -4.29 -0.97
C MET A 167 3.74 -5.19 -0.76
N LEU A 168 2.53 -4.65 -0.91
CA LEU A 168 1.28 -5.42 -0.81
C LEU A 168 1.24 -6.52 -1.86
N LEU A 169 1.63 -6.24 -3.10
CA LEU A 169 1.66 -7.24 -4.16
C LEU A 169 2.67 -8.36 -3.89
N GLN A 170 3.86 -8.03 -3.39
CA GLN A 170 4.86 -9.03 -3.00
C GLN A 170 4.34 -9.93 -1.87
N GLN A 171 3.66 -9.36 -0.88
CA GLN A 171 3.01 -10.12 0.19
C GLN A 171 1.90 -11.02 -0.36
N ALA A 172 1.06 -10.51 -1.27
CA ALA A 172 -0.01 -11.28 -1.91
C ALA A 172 0.56 -12.50 -2.67
N ARG A 173 1.58 -12.29 -3.49
CA ARG A 173 2.23 -13.38 -4.26
C ARG A 173 2.92 -14.40 -3.37
N GLN A 174 3.54 -13.95 -2.28
CA GLN A 174 4.11 -14.87 -1.29
C GLN A 174 3.01 -15.73 -0.66
N ALA A 175 1.89 -15.14 -0.26
CA ALA A 175 0.76 -15.86 0.32
C ALA A 175 0.14 -16.85 -0.69
N GLU A 176 0.00 -16.45 -1.96
CA GLU A 176 -0.48 -17.31 -3.05
C GLU A 176 0.48 -18.47 -3.35
N SER A 177 1.80 -18.21 -3.31
CA SER A 177 2.82 -19.25 -3.49
C SER A 177 2.80 -20.28 -2.36
N VAL A 178 2.63 -19.81 -1.12
CA VAL A 178 2.44 -20.70 0.03
C VAL A 178 1.16 -21.52 -0.14
N ALA A 179 0.07 -20.90 -0.63
CA ALA A 179 -1.19 -21.61 -0.83
C ALA A 179 -1.11 -22.73 -1.87
N THR A 180 -0.37 -22.53 -2.96
CA THR A 180 -0.17 -23.56 -3.99
C THR A 180 0.82 -24.64 -3.56
N GLY A 181 1.64 -24.36 -2.54
CA GLY A 181 2.75 -25.22 -2.12
C GLY A 181 3.91 -25.16 -3.12
N ALA A 182 4.08 -24.05 -3.83
CA ALA A 182 5.17 -23.86 -4.77
C ALA A 182 6.53 -23.93 -4.03
N PRO A 183 7.52 -24.69 -4.53
CA PRO A 183 8.87 -24.70 -3.96
C PRO A 183 9.49 -23.30 -3.97
N GLU A 184 10.18 -22.88 -2.90
CA GLU A 184 10.75 -21.51 -2.79
C GLU A 184 11.61 -21.11 -4.00
N ARG A 185 12.37 -22.05 -4.58
CA ARG A 185 13.21 -21.83 -5.76
C ARG A 185 12.44 -21.50 -7.04
N GLU A 186 11.16 -21.83 -7.10
CA GLU A 186 10.26 -21.60 -8.25
C GLU A 186 9.40 -20.35 -8.04
N GLN A 187 9.48 -19.71 -6.87
CA GLN A 187 8.69 -18.53 -6.54
C GLN A 187 9.36 -17.24 -7.05
N VAL A 188 8.65 -16.50 -7.91
CA VAL A 188 9.02 -15.13 -8.29
C VAL A 188 8.15 -14.15 -7.50
N ASN A 189 8.61 -13.82 -6.29
CA ASN A 189 7.90 -12.93 -5.35
C ASN A 189 8.59 -11.57 -5.18
N LYS A 190 9.77 -11.39 -5.75
CA LYS A 190 10.54 -10.13 -5.71
C LYS A 190 11.24 -9.92 -7.04
N ILE A 191 11.33 -8.66 -7.45
CA ILE A 191 12.07 -8.23 -8.63
C ILE A 191 13.24 -7.36 -8.19
N SER A 192 14.41 -7.59 -8.78
CA SER A 192 15.61 -6.83 -8.46
C SER A 192 15.53 -5.41 -9.00
N ASP A 193 16.34 -4.50 -8.45
CA ASP A 193 16.50 -3.16 -9.04
C ASP A 193 17.10 -3.22 -10.44
N ALA A 194 17.98 -4.19 -10.70
CA ALA A 194 18.65 -4.34 -11.97
C ALA A 194 17.65 -4.68 -13.08
N ASP A 195 16.71 -5.59 -12.83
CA ASP A 195 15.68 -5.97 -13.81
C ASP A 195 14.73 -4.79 -14.08
N ALA A 196 14.37 -4.03 -13.04
CA ALA A 196 13.54 -2.84 -13.20
C ALA A 196 14.24 -1.75 -14.02
N LEU A 197 15.54 -1.52 -13.78
CA LEU A 197 16.34 -0.58 -14.55
C LEU A 197 16.55 -1.04 -16.00
N ALA A 198 16.71 -2.34 -16.23
CA ALA A 198 16.76 -2.90 -17.58
C ALA A 198 15.46 -2.62 -18.35
N LEU A 199 14.30 -2.88 -17.74
CA LEU A 199 13.00 -2.54 -18.34
C LEU A 199 12.87 -1.02 -18.60
N LEU A 200 13.36 -0.17 -17.69
CA LEU A 200 13.37 1.27 -17.92
C LEU A 200 14.22 1.65 -19.14
N GLY A 201 15.37 0.98 -19.31
CA GLY A 201 16.23 1.10 -20.49
C GLY A 201 15.53 0.71 -21.78
N ASP A 202 14.80 -0.41 -21.77
CA ASP A 202 14.03 -0.88 -22.93
C ASP A 202 12.88 0.09 -23.29
N LEU A 203 12.28 0.74 -22.28
CA LEU A 203 11.18 1.69 -22.51
C LEU A 203 11.66 2.99 -23.16
N TYR A 204 12.79 3.55 -22.74
CA TYR A 204 13.26 4.87 -23.21
C TYR A 204 14.60 4.76 -23.94
N ASP A 205 15.67 4.48 -23.19
CA ASP A 205 17.02 4.12 -23.63
C ASP A 205 17.89 3.83 -22.38
N GLU A 206 19.07 3.22 -22.58
CA GLU A 206 20.01 2.92 -21.47
C GLU A 206 20.45 4.20 -20.73
N ASP A 207 20.60 5.31 -21.44
CA ASP A 207 20.99 6.60 -20.86
C ASP A 207 19.95 7.11 -19.84
N TYR A 208 18.67 6.85 -20.09
CA TYR A 208 17.59 7.19 -19.16
C TYR A 208 17.64 6.35 -17.88
N ALA A 209 17.98 5.06 -17.99
CA ALA A 209 18.13 4.20 -16.82
C ALA A 209 19.29 4.67 -15.91
N LEU A 210 20.36 5.22 -16.50
CA LEU A 210 21.51 5.79 -15.78
C LEU A 210 21.17 7.09 -15.02
N LEU A 211 20.02 7.72 -15.29
CA LEU A 211 19.55 8.87 -14.52
C LEU A 211 19.07 8.48 -13.12
N ILE A 212 18.70 7.21 -12.90
CA ILE A 212 18.30 6.72 -11.58
C ILE A 212 19.56 6.39 -10.77
N PRO A 213 19.81 7.10 -9.65
CA PRO A 213 21.05 6.97 -8.90
C PRO A 213 21.08 5.66 -8.09
N SER A 214 22.22 5.43 -7.44
CA SER A 214 22.41 4.25 -6.58
C SER A 214 21.39 4.22 -5.43
N PRO A 215 21.06 3.04 -4.86
CA PRO A 215 20.00 2.92 -3.84
C PRO A 215 20.12 3.87 -2.65
N ARG A 216 21.33 4.27 -2.26
CA ARG A 216 21.57 5.18 -1.13
C ARG A 216 21.29 6.66 -1.44
N GLU A 217 21.20 7.01 -2.71
CA GLU A 217 21.08 8.39 -3.21
C GLU A 217 19.68 8.69 -3.76
N ARG A 218 18.82 7.66 -3.88
CA ARG A 218 17.46 7.80 -4.41
C ARG A 218 16.56 8.60 -3.48
N GLY A 219 15.84 9.55 -4.07
CA GLY A 219 14.71 10.21 -3.44
C GLY A 219 13.42 9.40 -3.60
N PRO A 220 12.29 9.95 -3.09
CA PRO A 220 10.99 9.26 -3.11
C PRO A 220 10.48 8.92 -4.52
N TRP A 221 10.66 9.80 -5.50
CA TRP A 221 10.12 9.58 -6.84
C TRP A 221 10.93 8.54 -7.62
N GLU A 222 12.24 8.45 -7.40
CA GLU A 222 13.09 7.39 -7.97
C GLU A 222 12.66 6.02 -7.44
N TRP A 223 12.33 5.95 -6.14
CA TRP A 223 11.79 4.74 -5.54
C TRP A 223 10.42 4.38 -6.11
N ASP A 224 9.54 5.34 -6.35
CA ASP A 224 8.22 5.07 -6.93
C ASP A 224 8.30 4.63 -8.39
N MET A 225 9.19 5.20 -9.19
CA MET A 225 9.43 4.72 -10.56
C MET A 225 9.86 3.26 -10.60
N LEU A 226 10.83 2.89 -9.75
CA LEU A 226 11.26 1.50 -9.64
C LEU A 226 10.14 0.60 -9.14
N ALA A 227 9.28 1.09 -8.24
CA ALA A 227 8.16 0.32 -7.73
C ALA A 227 7.10 0.01 -8.81
N VAL A 228 6.79 0.97 -9.69
CA VAL A 228 5.92 0.74 -10.86
C VAL A 228 6.50 -0.34 -11.77
N LEU A 229 7.78 -0.21 -12.13
CA LEU A 229 8.46 -1.15 -13.03
C LEU A 229 8.53 -2.56 -12.43
N LYS A 230 8.87 -2.68 -11.15
CA LYS A 230 8.90 -3.96 -10.44
C LYS A 230 7.53 -4.58 -10.32
N THR A 231 6.49 -3.77 -10.11
CA THR A 231 5.13 -4.27 -10.05
C THR A 231 4.75 -4.89 -11.39
N HIS A 232 5.01 -4.17 -12.48
CA HIS A 232 4.79 -4.71 -13.82
C HIS A 232 5.55 -6.02 -14.05
N LEU A 233 6.84 -6.07 -13.72
CA LEU A 233 7.66 -7.28 -13.88
C LEU A 233 7.22 -8.46 -13.00
N LEU A 234 6.52 -8.22 -11.88
CA LEU A 234 5.90 -9.29 -11.11
C LEU A 234 4.73 -9.90 -11.88
N GLU A 235 3.93 -9.09 -12.56
CA GLU A 235 2.70 -9.53 -13.21
C GLU A 235 2.93 -10.00 -14.65
N THR A 236 3.83 -9.34 -15.36
CA THR A 236 4.14 -9.54 -16.77
C THR A 236 5.66 -9.52 -16.98
N PRO A 237 6.27 -10.64 -17.42
CA PRO A 237 7.67 -10.67 -17.82
C PRO A 237 8.00 -9.62 -18.90
N ALA A 238 9.24 -9.10 -18.89
CA ALA A 238 9.66 -8.04 -19.81
C ALA A 238 9.46 -8.42 -21.29
N ASP A 239 9.79 -9.66 -21.65
CA ASP A 239 9.66 -10.23 -23.00
C ASP A 239 8.20 -10.44 -23.43
N ALA A 240 7.27 -10.53 -22.47
CA ALA A 240 5.84 -10.65 -22.71
C ALA A 240 5.10 -9.30 -22.67
N THR A 241 5.82 -8.19 -22.47
CA THR A 241 5.21 -6.86 -22.35
C THR A 241 4.73 -6.36 -23.70
N THR A 242 3.44 -6.07 -23.84
CA THR A 242 2.87 -5.60 -25.10
C THR A 242 3.19 -4.12 -25.36
N PRO A 243 3.09 -3.64 -26.62
CA PRO A 243 3.25 -2.21 -26.93
C PRO A 243 2.29 -1.31 -26.15
N GLU A 244 1.05 -1.76 -25.93
CA GLU A 244 0.03 -1.03 -25.16
C GLU A 244 0.46 -0.90 -23.69
N GLN A 245 0.89 -2.00 -23.08
CA GLN A 245 1.42 -2.00 -21.71
C GLN A 245 2.66 -1.11 -21.57
N CYS A 246 3.54 -1.09 -22.57
CA CYS A 246 4.67 -0.15 -22.60
C CYS A 246 4.20 1.31 -22.58
N GLN A 247 3.13 1.67 -23.30
CA GLN A 247 2.59 3.03 -23.28
C GLN A 247 1.94 3.37 -21.93
N GLU A 248 1.22 2.44 -21.34
CA GLU A 248 0.64 2.60 -19.99
C GLU A 248 1.72 2.80 -18.93
N LEU A 249 2.81 2.02 -18.99
CA LEU A 249 3.97 2.19 -18.13
C LEU A 249 4.59 3.58 -18.29
N LYS A 250 4.82 4.02 -19.53
CA LYS A 250 5.36 5.36 -19.81
C LYS A 250 4.46 6.45 -19.25
N ALA A 251 3.14 6.30 -19.36
CA ALA A 251 2.18 7.24 -18.80
C ALA A 251 2.26 7.29 -17.27
N LYS A 252 2.30 6.13 -16.58
CA LYS A 252 2.44 6.05 -15.12
C LYS A 252 3.75 6.69 -14.64
N LEU A 253 4.87 6.39 -15.29
CA LEU A 253 6.17 6.98 -14.96
C LEU A 253 6.18 8.49 -15.18
N LEU A 254 5.55 8.98 -16.25
CA LEU A 254 5.40 10.42 -16.50
C LEU A 254 4.58 11.11 -15.40
N THR A 255 3.50 10.49 -14.91
CA THR A 255 2.71 11.01 -13.80
C THR A 255 3.55 11.18 -12.53
N ILE A 256 4.42 10.21 -12.21
CA ILE A 256 5.34 10.29 -11.07
C ILE A 256 6.30 11.48 -11.25
N LEU A 257 6.90 11.63 -12.43
CA LEU A 257 7.82 12.73 -12.73
C LEU A 257 7.14 14.09 -12.66
N GLN A 258 5.90 14.20 -13.15
CA GLN A 258 5.11 15.43 -13.06
C GLN A 258 4.77 15.79 -11.61
N ALA A 259 4.40 14.80 -10.79
CA ALA A 259 4.16 15.00 -9.36
C ALA A 259 5.45 15.44 -8.64
N ALA A 260 6.59 14.81 -8.95
CA ALA A 260 7.90 15.19 -8.42
C ALA A 260 8.26 16.64 -8.80
N ALA A 261 8.10 17.04 -10.07
CA ALA A 261 8.34 18.41 -10.52
C ALA A 261 7.43 19.43 -9.82
N ALA A 262 6.16 19.09 -9.58
CA ALA A 262 5.21 19.95 -8.86
C ALA A 262 5.60 20.16 -7.38
N THR A 263 6.24 19.17 -6.74
CA THR A 263 6.76 19.32 -5.36
C THR A 263 8.03 20.16 -5.30
N GLN A 264 8.88 20.13 -6.34
CA GLN A 264 10.07 20.97 -6.42
C GLN A 264 9.72 22.46 -6.57
N THR A 265 8.70 22.79 -7.36
CA THR A 265 8.23 24.18 -7.56
C THR A 265 7.51 24.76 -6.34
N LYS A 266 6.94 23.91 -5.47
CA LYS A 266 6.29 24.30 -4.20
C LYS A 266 7.25 24.49 -3.03
N ARG A 267 8.55 24.24 -3.18
CA ARG A 267 9.51 24.64 -2.13
C ARG A 267 9.41 26.16 -1.96
N PRO A 268 9.00 26.68 -0.79
CA PRO A 268 9.06 28.11 -0.56
C PRO A 268 10.50 28.53 -0.82
N LYS A 269 10.69 29.54 -1.69
CA LYS A 269 11.98 30.24 -1.79
C LYS A 269 12.48 30.40 -0.35
N PRO A 270 13.72 30.00 -0.01
CA PRO A 270 14.22 30.28 1.31
C PRO A 270 13.96 31.76 1.54
N THR A 271 13.08 32.07 2.49
CA THR A 271 12.87 33.43 2.93
C THR A 271 14.22 33.78 3.52
N VAL A 272 15.04 34.43 2.70
CA VAL A 272 16.25 35.11 3.14
C VAL A 272 15.70 36.04 4.20
N ARG A 273 15.83 35.63 5.47
CA ARG A 273 15.61 36.53 6.60
C ARG A 273 16.40 37.77 6.22
N PRO A 274 15.78 38.95 6.06
CA PRO A 274 16.56 40.16 5.90
C PRO A 274 17.49 40.15 7.10
N VAL A 275 18.79 40.04 6.84
CA VAL A 275 19.82 40.00 7.87
C VAL A 275 19.58 41.25 8.69
N GLY A 276 18.95 41.08 9.85
CA GLY A 276 18.71 42.16 10.78
C GLY A 276 20.06 42.81 11.00
N LYS A 277 20.14 44.12 10.73
CA LYS A 277 21.31 44.93 11.04
C LYS A 277 21.72 44.55 12.47
N ARG A 278 22.79 43.77 12.58
CA ARG A 278 23.43 43.48 13.86
C ARG A 278 23.87 44.85 14.38
N VAL A 279 23.11 45.41 15.31
CA VAL A 279 23.55 46.59 16.05
C VAL A 279 24.68 46.11 16.95
N GLN A 280 25.90 46.06 16.40
CA GLN A 280 27.09 45.93 17.22
C GLN A 280 27.14 47.15 18.13
N PRO A 281 27.22 46.98 19.46
CA PRO A 281 27.44 48.11 20.34
C PRO A 281 28.81 48.73 20.01
N LYS A 282 28.80 50.00 19.57
CA LYS A 282 30.01 50.77 19.27
C LYS A 282 30.90 50.81 20.52
N ARG A 283 32.08 50.19 20.45
CA ARG A 283 33.14 50.33 21.45
C ARG A 283 33.50 51.81 21.59
N ARG A 284 33.25 52.41 22.76
CA ARG A 284 33.71 53.75 23.08
C ARG A 284 35.24 53.73 23.27
N PRO A 285 35.99 54.68 22.69
CA PRO A 285 37.44 54.74 22.86
C PRO A 285 37.81 55.10 24.31
N LYS A 286 38.78 54.37 24.88
CA LYS A 286 39.40 54.66 26.19
C LYS A 286 40.09 56.03 26.12
N ARG A 287 39.68 56.98 26.96
CA ARG A 287 40.44 58.21 27.24
C ARG A 287 41.84 57.84 27.73
N LYS A 288 42.89 58.33 27.06
CA LYS A 288 44.24 58.42 27.62
C LYS A 288 44.29 59.62 28.58
N ARG A 289 45.05 59.47 29.67
CA ARG A 289 45.37 60.55 30.62
C ARG A 289 46.13 61.67 29.94
#